data_AF-A0A364XWT7-F1
#
_entry.id   AF-A0A364XWT7-F1
#
_cell.length_a   1.000
_cell.length_b   1.000
_cell.length_c   1.000
_cell.angle_alpha   90.00
_cell.angle_beta   90.00
_cell.angle_gamma   90.00
#
_symmetry.space_group_name_H-M   'P 1'
#
loop_
_entity.id
_entity.type
_entity.pdbx_description
1 polymer ?
#
loop_
_entity_poly.entity_id
_entity_poly.type
_entity_poly.pdbx_seq_one_letter_code
_entity_poly.pdbx_strand_id
1 'polypeptide(L)'
;MFTRQKLTSAMKILVVATVVLSIIYTPDKDMKEKAFVILQQKCNVCHRKQNPRMVFTTENMARHARKIKFQVFTLKRMPKGDEITLNETERKILKTWIDERQ
;
A
#
# COMPACT_ATOMS: atom_id res chain seq x y z
N MET A 1 -0.77 51.50 23.35
CA MET A 1 -1.65 51.37 22.18
C MET A 1 -1.00 50.36 21.23
N PHE A 2 -1.39 49.08 21.30
CA PHE A 2 -0.76 48.02 20.51
C PHE A 2 -1.45 47.87 19.16
N THR A 3 -0.73 48.17 18.10
CA THR A 3 -1.17 48.11 16.70
C THR A 3 -1.44 46.65 16.32
N ARG A 4 -2.68 46.33 15.95
CA ARG A 4 -3.03 45.03 15.34
C ARG A 4 -2.33 44.91 13.99
N GLN A 5 -1.28 44.10 13.92
CA GLN A 5 -0.63 43.79 12.66
C GLN A 5 -1.58 42.93 11.81
N LYS A 6 -2.08 43.50 10.71
CA LYS A 6 -2.97 42.82 9.76
C LYS A 6 -2.16 41.75 9.03
N LEU A 7 -2.42 40.49 9.36
CA LEU A 7 -1.92 39.34 8.62
C LEU A 7 -2.36 39.45 7.16
N THR A 8 -1.37 39.54 6.26
CA THR A 8 -1.57 39.69 4.82
C THR A 8 -2.16 38.41 4.22
N SER A 9 -3.00 38.58 3.19
CA SER A 9 -3.82 37.53 2.56
C SER A 9 -3.02 36.29 2.13
N ALA A 10 -1.76 36.46 1.71
CA ALA A 10 -0.86 35.37 1.32
C ALA A 10 -0.58 34.35 2.45
N MET A 11 -0.56 34.82 3.70
CA MET A 11 -0.26 33.98 4.86
C MET A 11 -1.45 33.09 5.26
N LYS A 12 -2.69 33.51 4.96
CA LYS A 12 -3.90 32.68 5.15
C LYS A 12 -4.03 31.59 4.08
N ILE A 13 -3.66 31.90 2.83
CA ILE A 13 -3.72 30.95 1.70
C ILE A 13 -2.72 29.80 1.88
N LEU A 14 -1.51 30.10 2.35
CA LEU A 14 -0.46 29.09 2.57
C LEU A 14 -0.84 28.05 3.65
N VAL A 15 -1.53 28.46 4.71
CA VAL A 15 -2.00 27.56 5.78
C VAL A 15 -3.12 26.63 5.30
N VAL A 16 -3.98 27.09 4.39
CA VAL A 16 -5.06 26.25 3.84
C VAL A 16 -4.50 25.19 2.89
N ALA A 17 -3.51 25.53 2.06
CA ALA A 17 -2.90 24.59 1.11
C ALA A 17 -2.18 23.42 1.81
N THR A 18 -1.49 23.66 2.93
CA THR A 18 -0.76 22.61 3.67
C THR A 18 -1.70 21.66 4.43
N VAL A 19 -2.80 22.17 4.97
CA VAL A 19 -3.84 21.35 5.64
C VAL A 19 -4.61 20.50 4.62
N VAL A 20 -4.95 21.05 3.45
CA VAL A 20 -5.62 20.28 2.39
C VAL A 20 -4.72 19.17 1.82
N LEU A 21 -3.42 19.41 1.66
CA LEU A 21 -2.48 18.39 1.19
C LEU A 21 -2.40 17.18 2.15
N SER A 22 -2.43 17.44 3.45
CA SER A 22 -2.34 16.41 4.49
C SER A 22 -3.66 15.65 4.73
N ILE A 23 -4.81 16.23 4.36
CA ILE A 23 -6.11 15.53 4.37
C ILE A 23 -6.27 14.60 3.15
N ILE A 24 -5.69 14.95 2.00
CA ILE A 24 -5.82 14.16 0.75
C ILE A 24 -4.76 13.06 0.66
N TYR A 25 -3.54 13.31 1.16
CA TYR A 25 -2.46 12.32 1.16
C TYR A 25 -2.51 11.47 2.42
N THR A 26 -3.24 10.34 2.36
CA THR A 26 -3.15 9.30 3.39
C THR A 26 -2.15 8.24 2.95
N PRO A 27 -0.97 8.14 3.59
CA PRO A 27 0.07 7.18 3.21
C PRO A 27 -0.44 5.73 3.20
N ASP A 28 -1.40 5.41 4.08
CA ASP A 28 -1.99 4.07 4.19
C ASP A 28 -2.79 3.65 2.95
N LYS A 29 -3.54 4.58 2.35
CA LYS A 29 -4.35 4.29 1.15
C LYS A 29 -3.44 3.96 -0.04
N ASP A 30 -2.38 4.73 -0.22
CA ASP A 30 -1.39 4.55 -1.27
C ASP A 30 -0.63 3.21 -1.11
N MET A 31 -0.22 2.86 0.11
CA MET A 31 0.47 1.59 0.37
C MET A 31 -0.42 0.36 0.14
N LYS A 32 -1.70 0.42 0.55
CA LYS A 32 -2.66 -0.66 0.29
C LYS A 32 -2.86 -0.89 -1.20
N GLU A 33 -3.03 0.17 -1.97
CA GLU A 33 -3.27 0.09 -3.41
C GLU A 33 -2.06 -0.44 -4.16
N LYS A 34 -0.85 0.05 -3.85
CA LYS A 34 0.41 -0.46 -4.40
C LYS A 34 0.59 -1.97 -4.12
N ALA A 35 0.34 -2.40 -2.88
CA ALA A 35 0.40 -3.82 -2.54
C ALA A 35 -0.65 -4.64 -3.30
N PHE A 36 -1.86 -4.09 -3.50
CA PHE A 36 -2.92 -4.77 -4.23
C PHE A 36 -2.55 -5.00 -5.70
N VAL A 37 -1.98 -4.00 -6.37
CA VAL A 37 -1.49 -4.12 -7.75
C VAL A 37 -0.48 -5.28 -7.87
N ILE A 38 0.46 -5.39 -6.93
CA ILE A 38 1.43 -6.49 -6.90
C ILE A 38 0.72 -7.84 -6.73
N LEU A 39 -0.21 -7.96 -5.79
CA LEU A 39 -0.98 -9.19 -5.61
C LEU A 39 -1.78 -9.56 -6.87
N GLN A 40 -2.35 -8.58 -7.55
CA GLN A 40 -3.13 -8.78 -8.77
C GLN A 40 -2.26 -9.26 -9.95
N GLN A 41 -1.07 -8.69 -10.10
CA GLN A 41 -0.18 -8.97 -11.23
C GLN A 41 0.73 -10.18 -11.00
N LYS A 42 1.17 -10.41 -9.75
CA LYS A 42 2.19 -11.43 -9.43
C LYS A 42 1.64 -12.68 -8.76
N CYS A 43 0.47 -12.60 -8.12
CA CYS A 43 -0.11 -13.74 -7.41
C CYS A 43 -1.41 -14.22 -8.08
N ASN A 44 -2.32 -13.29 -8.40
CA ASN A 44 -3.64 -13.65 -8.93
C ASN A 44 -3.57 -14.27 -10.33
N VAL A 45 -2.50 -14.05 -11.10
CA VAL A 45 -2.29 -14.71 -12.41
C VAL A 45 -2.34 -16.23 -12.27
N CYS A 46 -1.68 -16.78 -11.25
CA CYS A 46 -1.70 -18.20 -10.96
C CYS A 46 -2.93 -18.59 -10.12
N HIS A 47 -3.30 -17.81 -9.09
CA HIS A 47 -4.44 -18.17 -8.24
C HIS A 47 -5.76 -18.24 -8.99
N ARG A 48 -5.99 -17.40 -10.00
CA ARG A 48 -7.20 -17.51 -10.85
C ARG A 48 -7.32 -18.85 -11.56
N LYS A 49 -6.19 -19.49 -11.90
CA LYS A 49 -6.15 -20.76 -12.65
C LYS A 49 -6.03 -21.97 -11.73
N GLN A 50 -5.19 -21.90 -10.70
CA GLN A 50 -4.73 -23.06 -9.94
C GLN A 50 -5.22 -23.07 -8.49
N ASN A 51 -5.62 -21.93 -7.92
CA ASN A 51 -6.15 -21.87 -6.55
C ASN A 51 -7.15 -20.71 -6.36
N PRO A 52 -8.36 -20.80 -6.95
CA PRO A 52 -9.31 -19.69 -6.97
C PRO A 52 -9.72 -19.19 -5.58
N ARG A 53 -9.67 -20.05 -4.56
CA ARG A 53 -9.94 -19.69 -3.16
C ARG A 53 -8.91 -18.73 -2.55
N MET A 54 -7.77 -18.52 -3.23
CA MET A 54 -6.70 -17.62 -2.81
C MET A 54 -6.57 -16.39 -3.72
N VAL A 55 -7.56 -16.10 -4.55
CA VAL A 55 -7.57 -14.84 -5.32
C VAL A 55 -7.73 -13.66 -4.36
N PHE A 56 -6.79 -12.73 -4.43
CA PHE A 56 -6.77 -11.55 -3.58
C PHE A 56 -7.63 -10.43 -4.17
N THR A 57 -8.39 -9.77 -3.32
CA THR A 57 -9.18 -8.57 -3.62
C THR A 57 -8.87 -7.47 -2.59
N THR A 58 -9.27 -6.24 -2.88
CA THR A 58 -9.12 -5.09 -1.97
C THR A 58 -9.82 -5.28 -0.61
N GLU A 59 -10.85 -6.13 -0.58
CA GLU A 59 -11.66 -6.45 0.60
C GLU A 59 -11.02 -7.58 1.42
N ASN A 60 -10.36 -8.54 0.76
CA ASN A 60 -9.87 -9.75 1.44
C ASN A 60 -8.36 -9.74 1.72
N MET A 61 -7.58 -8.89 1.07
CA MET A 61 -6.10 -8.97 1.13
C MET A 61 -5.57 -8.86 2.55
N ALA A 62 -6.14 -7.98 3.38
CA ALA A 62 -5.73 -7.80 4.77
C ALA A 62 -5.91 -9.08 5.61
N ARG A 63 -7.02 -9.81 5.42
CA ARG A 63 -7.27 -11.11 6.09
C ARG A 63 -6.24 -12.16 5.71
N HIS A 64 -5.64 -12.05 4.53
CA HIS A 64 -4.60 -12.96 4.05
C HIS A 64 -3.16 -12.49 4.33
N ALA A 65 -2.94 -11.31 4.91
CA ALA A 65 -1.62 -10.72 5.12
C ALA A 65 -0.65 -11.65 5.86
N ARG A 66 -1.10 -12.30 6.95
CA ARG A 66 -0.28 -13.30 7.68
C ARG A 66 0.14 -14.48 6.80
N LYS A 67 -0.77 -14.99 5.97
CA LYS A 67 -0.47 -16.08 5.03
C LYS A 67 0.49 -15.60 3.96
N ILE A 68 0.29 -14.41 3.38
CA ILE A 68 1.21 -13.83 2.39
C ILE A 68 2.61 -13.70 2.99
N LYS A 69 2.74 -13.17 4.22
CA LYS A 69 4.03 -13.07 4.94
C LYS A 69 4.75 -14.41 4.97
N PHE A 70 4.04 -15.42 5.45
CA PHE A 70 4.60 -16.76 5.63
C PHE A 70 5.01 -17.40 4.29
N GLN A 71 4.18 -17.27 3.25
CA GLN A 71 4.44 -17.89 1.94
C GLN A 71 5.59 -17.22 1.19
N VAL A 72 5.63 -15.89 1.18
CA VAL A 72 6.51 -15.07 0.32
C VAL A 72 7.85 -14.76 0.99
N PHE A 73 7.84 -14.52 2.31
CA PHE A 73 9.02 -14.01 3.02
C PHE A 73 9.65 -15.04 3.95
N THR A 74 8.84 -15.92 4.58
CA THR A 74 9.37 -16.99 5.43
C THR A 74 9.75 -18.22 4.61
N LEU A 75 8.78 -18.84 3.93
CA LEU A 75 9.01 -20.05 3.15
C LEU A 75 9.62 -19.79 1.77
N LYS A 76 9.52 -18.55 1.27
CA LYS A 76 10.01 -18.13 -0.06
C LYS A 76 9.53 -19.05 -1.20
N ARG A 77 8.33 -19.62 -1.07
CA ARG A 77 7.74 -20.56 -2.03
C ARG A 77 6.72 -19.92 -2.99
N MET A 78 6.54 -18.60 -2.86
CA MET A 78 5.64 -17.78 -3.66
C MET A 78 6.35 -16.48 -4.09
N PRO A 79 6.13 -16.01 -5.34
CA PRO A 79 5.34 -16.66 -6.39
C PRO A 79 5.92 -18.01 -6.85
N LYS A 80 5.09 -18.84 -7.49
CA LYS A 80 5.48 -20.21 -7.87
C LYS A 80 6.08 -20.23 -9.27
N GLY A 81 7.19 -20.93 -9.44
CA GLY A 81 7.94 -20.99 -10.71
C GLY A 81 8.80 -19.75 -10.96
N ASP A 82 9.49 -19.72 -12.09
CA ASP A 82 10.51 -18.70 -12.38
C ASP A 82 10.02 -17.60 -13.34
N GLU A 83 8.87 -17.78 -13.99
CA GLU A 83 8.30 -16.83 -14.96
C GLU A 83 7.78 -15.55 -14.30
N ILE A 84 7.19 -15.66 -13.10
CA ILE A 84 6.59 -14.53 -12.38
C ILE A 84 7.36 -14.35 -11.08
N THR A 85 8.16 -13.30 -11.02
CA THR A 85 8.99 -12.99 -9.85
C THR A 85 8.63 -11.62 -9.26
N LEU A 86 8.92 -11.48 -7.96
CA LEU A 86 8.90 -10.19 -7.28
C LEU A 86 10.30 -9.57 -7.39
N ASN A 87 10.37 -8.38 -7.99
CA ASN A 87 11.59 -7.58 -7.90
C ASN A 87 11.75 -6.99 -6.49
N GLU A 88 12.90 -6.37 -6.22
CA GLU A 88 13.22 -5.84 -4.89
C GLU A 88 12.22 -4.76 -4.42
N THR A 89 11.82 -3.86 -5.31
CA THR A 89 10.85 -2.80 -5.01
C THR A 89 9.48 -3.38 -4.67
N GLU A 90 8.99 -4.32 -5.47
CA GLU A 90 7.71 -5.03 -5.23
C GLU A 90 7.75 -5.79 -3.90
N ARG A 91 8.86 -6.47 -3.63
CA ARG A 91 9.10 -7.18 -2.36
C ARG A 91 9.06 -6.23 -1.18
N LYS A 92 9.69 -5.06 -1.28
CA LYS A 92 9.71 -4.03 -0.24
C LYS A 92 8.31 -3.48 0.00
N ILE A 93 7.60 -3.07 -1.04
CA ILE A 93 6.21 -2.57 -0.96
C ILE A 93 5.32 -3.58 -0.25
N LEU A 94 5.35 -4.84 -0.70
CA LEU A 94 4.51 -5.90 -0.15
C LEU A 94 4.86 -6.19 1.32
N LYS A 95 6.15 -6.16 1.67
CA LYS A 95 6.60 -6.35 3.06
C LYS A 95 6.14 -5.21 3.97
N THR A 96 6.35 -3.96 3.55
CA THR A 96 5.94 -2.78 4.32
C THR A 96 4.44 -2.80 4.58
N TRP A 97 3.64 -3.04 3.53
CA TRP A 97 2.18 -3.12 3.67
C TRP A 97 1.72 -4.21 4.67
N ILE A 98 2.40 -5.37 4.69
CA ILE A 98 2.12 -6.46 5.64
C ILE A 98 2.49 -6.07 7.07
N ASP A 99 3.66 -5.45 7.25
CA ASP A 99 4.20 -5.15 8.59
C ASP A 99 3.44 -4.03 9.30
N GLU A 100 2.82 -3.10 8.57
CA GLU A 100 1.89 -2.08 9.12
C GLU A 100 0.60 -2.66 9.72
N ARG A 101 0.35 -3.96 9.54
CA ARG A 101 -0.92 -4.65 9.86
C ARG A 101 -0.73 -5.86 10.78
N GLN A 102 0.39 -5.91 11.50
CA GLN A 102 0.72 -6.99 12.45
C GLN A 102 0.50 -6.60 13.90
#